data_AF-A0A2S4YA72-F1
#
_entry.id   AF-A0A2S4YA72-F1
#
_cell.length_a   1.000
_cell.length_b   1.000
_cell.length_c   1.000
_cell.angle_alpha   90.00
_cell.angle_beta   90.00
_cell.angle_gamma   90.00
#
_symmetry.space_group_name_H-M   'P 1'
#
loop_
_entity.id
_entity.type
_entity.pdbx_description
1 polymer ?
#
loop_
_entity_poly.entity_id
_entity_poly.type
_entity_poly.pdbx_seq_one_letter_code
_entity_poly.pdbx_strand_id
1 'polypeptide(L)'
;MRDMMDNGRAARAVGFLLGLANEETVERVRARIDLPGAEHPEAIRQRLARPWLWAGRLPASVALWILEEDDPRLTSMVWRYLTDIGLRRAVCRGVPFGPGRTEPRPAPESLAGQEPEVPDSYVRHGLVGALRLATAMGTARAAASMVLTRDDWRTVAEADAERALPGYARWALSVRPDCPPTLRARFGSHPKFTHRLRQAGVFDSPADYALAEGPAVHVLDLLSLGHAAFPNRSRAAEDALRPLVRDHLGRREEAWAVLAQLVETFHGTTPELVMTAGAIA
;
A
#
# COMPACT_ATOMS: atom_id res chain seq x y z
N MET A 1 -24.25 20.54 -7.25
CA MET A 1 -22.79 20.78 -7.38
C MET A 1 -21.97 19.68 -6.68
N ARG A 2 -22.40 18.40 -6.80
CA ARG A 2 -21.71 17.20 -6.27
C ARG A 2 -21.17 16.28 -7.37
N ASP A 3 -21.63 16.43 -8.62
CA ASP A 3 -21.27 15.55 -9.75
C ASP A 3 -19.90 15.81 -10.40
N MET A 4 -19.17 16.85 -10.01
CA MET A 4 -17.87 17.17 -10.62
C MET A 4 -16.67 16.51 -9.92
N MET A 5 -16.86 15.96 -8.71
CA MET A 5 -15.77 15.32 -7.95
C MET A 5 -15.61 13.81 -8.24
N ASP A 6 -16.65 13.12 -8.71
CA ASP A 6 -16.63 11.66 -8.89
C ASP A 6 -16.03 11.19 -10.24
N ASN A 7 -16.28 11.93 -11.33
CA ASN A 7 -15.73 11.61 -12.66
C ASN A 7 -14.19 11.57 -12.69
N GLY A 8 -13.52 12.27 -11.77
CA GLY A 8 -12.07 12.28 -11.70
C GLY A 8 -11.48 10.93 -11.31
N ARG A 9 -12.12 10.17 -10.41
CA ARG A 9 -11.58 8.89 -9.94
C ARG A 9 -11.73 7.80 -11.01
N ALA A 10 -12.94 7.68 -11.56
CA ALA A 10 -13.22 6.74 -12.65
C ALA A 10 -12.29 6.98 -13.84
N ALA A 11 -12.14 8.23 -14.28
CA ALA A 11 -11.25 8.59 -15.39
C ALA A 11 -9.79 8.19 -15.13
N ARG A 12 -9.29 8.35 -13.89
CA ARG A 12 -7.92 7.92 -13.55
C ARG A 12 -7.77 6.42 -13.48
N ALA A 13 -8.75 5.71 -12.95
CA ALA A 13 -8.75 4.26 -12.92
C ALA A 13 -8.71 3.67 -14.34
N VAL A 14 -9.55 4.19 -15.24
CA VAL A 14 -9.54 3.82 -16.66
C VAL A 14 -8.24 4.24 -17.32
N GLY A 15 -7.76 5.47 -17.07
CA GLY A 15 -6.52 6.00 -17.62
C GLY A 15 -5.29 5.20 -17.23
N PHE A 16 -5.23 4.70 -15.99
CA PHE A 16 -4.16 3.80 -15.53
C PHE A 16 -4.16 2.49 -16.33
N LEU A 17 -5.32 1.82 -16.46
CA LEU A 17 -5.42 0.58 -17.24
C LEU A 17 -5.12 0.83 -18.73
N LEU A 18 -5.58 1.96 -19.28
CA LEU A 18 -5.31 2.34 -20.66
C LEU A 18 -3.82 2.55 -20.90
N GLY A 19 -3.09 3.10 -19.93
CA GLY A 19 -1.62 3.20 -19.97
C GLY A 19 -0.89 1.86 -20.05
N LEU A 20 -1.57 0.73 -19.79
CA LEU A 20 -1.00 -0.62 -19.96
C LEU A 20 -1.18 -1.16 -21.39
N ALA A 21 -2.01 -0.52 -22.21
CA ALA A 21 -2.23 -0.87 -23.62
C ALA A 21 -1.14 -0.26 -24.53
N ASN A 22 -1.17 -0.62 -25.83
CA ASN A 22 -0.29 -0.01 -26.83
C ASN A 22 -0.80 1.40 -27.21
N GLU A 23 0.13 2.25 -27.66
CA GLU A 23 -0.11 3.68 -27.95
C GLU A 23 -1.26 3.92 -28.95
N GLU A 24 -1.35 3.11 -30.02
CA GLU A 24 -2.43 3.19 -31.01
C GLU A 24 -3.82 2.92 -30.38
N THR A 25 -3.90 2.01 -29.41
CA THR A 25 -5.15 1.71 -28.69
C THR A 25 -5.50 2.85 -27.74
N VAL A 26 -4.50 3.42 -27.06
CA VAL A 26 -4.68 4.53 -26.12
C VAL A 26 -5.40 5.70 -26.78
N GLU A 27 -4.89 6.16 -27.92
CA GLU A 27 -5.42 7.36 -28.58
C GLU A 27 -6.84 7.15 -29.13
N ARG A 28 -7.12 5.98 -29.72
CA ARG A 28 -8.47 5.65 -30.21
C ARG A 28 -9.48 5.56 -29.08
N VAL A 29 -9.15 4.85 -28.00
CA VAL A 29 -10.04 4.72 -26.84
C VAL A 29 -10.29 6.09 -26.21
N ARG A 30 -9.25 6.90 -25.99
CA ARG A 30 -9.42 8.27 -25.44
C ARG A 30 -10.41 9.09 -26.25
N ALA A 31 -10.25 9.11 -27.58
CA ALA A 31 -11.15 9.81 -28.48
C ALA A 31 -12.59 9.26 -28.40
N ARG A 32 -12.75 7.94 -28.23
CA ARG A 32 -14.05 7.28 -28.18
C ARG A 32 -14.84 7.56 -26.91
N ILE A 33 -14.18 7.54 -25.74
CA ILE A 33 -14.81 7.68 -24.42
C ILE A 33 -14.62 9.06 -23.78
N ASP A 34 -14.12 10.03 -24.56
CA ASP A 34 -13.84 11.41 -24.12
C ASP A 34 -12.96 11.47 -22.86
N LEU A 35 -11.95 10.58 -22.80
CA LEU A 35 -11.03 10.50 -21.66
C LEU A 35 -9.89 11.51 -21.84
N PRO A 36 -9.55 12.32 -20.82
CA PRO A 36 -8.44 13.25 -20.92
C PRO A 36 -7.11 12.54 -21.18
N GLY A 37 -6.16 13.30 -21.73
CA GLY A 37 -4.78 12.86 -21.94
C GLY A 37 -4.09 12.41 -20.65
N ALA A 38 -2.92 11.79 -20.78
CA ALA A 38 -2.12 11.36 -19.64
C ALA A 38 -1.83 12.55 -18.72
N GLU A 39 -2.06 12.35 -17.43
CA GLU A 39 -1.82 13.40 -16.44
C GLU A 39 -0.32 13.68 -16.31
N HIS A 40 0.07 14.95 -16.31
CA HIS A 40 1.45 15.35 -16.13
C HIS A 40 1.95 14.99 -14.71
N PRO A 41 3.19 14.50 -14.52
CA PRO A 41 3.71 14.10 -13.20
C PRO A 41 3.57 15.18 -12.10
N GLU A 42 3.69 16.45 -12.50
CA GLU A 42 3.53 17.57 -11.57
C GLU A 42 2.10 17.74 -11.06
N ALA A 43 1.09 17.47 -11.89
CA ALA A 43 -0.31 17.48 -11.46
C ALA A 43 -0.59 16.33 -10.48
N ILE A 44 0.03 15.16 -10.70
CA ILE A 44 -0.03 14.03 -9.76
C ILE A 44 0.57 14.45 -8.41
N ARG A 45 1.75 15.09 -8.40
CA ARG A 45 2.38 15.58 -7.16
C ARG A 45 1.53 16.60 -6.40
N GLN A 46 0.95 17.58 -7.10
CA GLN A 46 0.04 18.55 -6.49
C GLN A 46 -1.20 17.87 -5.90
N ARG A 47 -1.69 16.81 -6.54
CA ARG A 47 -2.80 16.02 -6.01
C ARG A 47 -2.42 15.21 -4.79
N LEU A 48 -1.22 14.62 -4.75
CA LEU A 48 -0.74 13.88 -3.57
C LEU A 48 -0.81 14.75 -2.31
N ALA A 49 -0.59 16.07 -2.43
CA ALA A 49 -0.66 17.01 -1.31
C ALA A 49 -2.09 17.23 -0.77
N ARG A 50 -3.14 16.73 -1.43
CA ARG A 50 -4.55 16.96 -1.04
C ARG A 50 -4.98 15.98 0.05
N PRO A 51 -5.44 16.47 1.23
CA PRO A 51 -5.74 15.60 2.36
C PRO A 51 -6.87 14.56 2.13
N TRP A 52 -7.80 14.85 1.22
CA TRP A 52 -8.92 13.94 0.93
C TRP A 52 -8.53 12.74 0.08
N LEU A 53 -7.41 12.81 -0.67
CA LEU A 53 -6.96 11.72 -1.53
C LEU A 53 -6.72 10.43 -0.72
N TRP A 54 -6.29 10.62 0.52
CA TRP A 54 -5.93 9.57 1.46
C TRP A 54 -7.00 9.34 2.53
N ALA A 55 -8.11 10.07 2.49
CA ALA A 55 -9.17 10.00 3.50
C ALA A 55 -9.89 8.63 3.50
N GLY A 56 -9.85 7.91 2.38
CA GLY A 56 -10.24 6.50 2.29
C GLY A 56 -9.05 5.59 2.53
N ARG A 57 -8.66 5.39 3.80
CA ARG A 57 -7.66 4.41 4.29
C ARG A 57 -6.59 3.98 3.28
N LEU A 58 -5.47 4.71 3.26
CA LEU A 58 -4.24 4.22 2.64
C LEU A 58 -3.85 2.86 3.25
N PRO A 59 -3.74 1.78 2.46
CA PRO A 59 -3.31 0.48 2.98
C PRO A 59 -1.91 0.57 3.60
N ALA A 60 -1.65 -0.20 4.66
CA ALA A 60 -0.38 -0.18 5.38
C ALA A 60 0.81 -0.49 4.46
N SER A 61 0.68 -1.46 3.56
CA SER A 61 1.74 -1.77 2.58
C SER A 61 1.99 -0.62 1.60
N VAL A 62 0.95 0.09 1.15
CA VAL A 62 1.14 1.22 0.24
C VAL A 62 1.82 2.39 0.95
N ALA A 63 1.46 2.63 2.21
CA ALA A 63 2.16 3.62 3.02
C ALA A 63 3.65 3.29 3.17
N LEU A 64 3.99 2.01 3.36
CA LEU A 64 5.38 1.55 3.38
C LEU A 64 6.07 1.78 2.02
N TRP A 65 5.43 1.46 0.89
CA TRP A 65 6.02 1.70 -0.44
C TRP A 65 6.37 3.17 -0.68
N ILE A 66 5.52 4.08 -0.20
CA ILE A 66 5.79 5.53 -0.26
C ILE A 66 6.99 5.89 0.63
N LEU A 67 7.08 5.30 1.83
CA LEU A 67 8.21 5.54 2.75
C LEU A 67 9.52 4.98 2.19
N GLU A 68 9.51 3.87 1.44
CA GLU A 68 10.69 3.26 0.83
C GLU A 68 11.40 4.15 -0.22
N GLU A 69 10.71 5.15 -0.77
CA GLU A 69 11.35 6.17 -1.62
C GLU A 69 12.34 7.06 -0.82
N ASP A 70 12.14 7.14 0.51
CA ASP A 70 12.80 8.05 1.46
C ASP A 70 12.82 9.51 0.98
N ASP A 71 11.73 9.98 0.36
CA ASP A 71 11.51 11.40 0.05
C ASP A 71 10.89 12.10 1.29
N PRO A 72 11.53 13.15 1.86
CA PRO A 72 10.99 13.86 3.02
C PRO A 72 9.61 14.49 2.81
N ARG A 73 9.28 14.91 1.58
CA ARG A 73 7.98 15.48 1.23
C ARG A 73 6.91 14.39 1.25
N LEU A 74 7.17 13.26 0.60
CA LEU A 74 6.25 12.11 0.63
C LEU A 74 6.07 11.57 2.05
N THR A 75 7.15 11.49 2.83
CA THR A 75 7.14 11.11 4.25
C THR A 75 6.24 12.03 5.06
N SER A 76 6.38 13.35 4.89
CA SER A 76 5.54 14.34 5.60
C SER A 76 4.06 14.21 5.24
N MET A 77 3.76 13.85 3.99
CA MET A 77 2.40 13.70 3.50
C MET A 77 1.75 12.42 4.01
N VAL A 78 2.46 11.28 3.95
CA VAL A 78 1.94 9.99 4.41
C VAL A 78 1.82 9.91 5.93
N TRP A 79 2.62 10.68 6.68
CA TRP A 79 2.63 10.72 8.15
C TRP A 79 1.24 10.79 8.79
N ARG A 80 0.36 11.64 8.25
CA ARG A 80 -1.00 11.86 8.79
C ARG A 80 -1.90 10.62 8.66
N TYR A 81 -1.53 9.69 7.78
CA TYR A 81 -2.28 8.48 7.46
C TYR A 81 -1.62 7.22 8.03
N LEU A 82 -0.40 7.34 8.58
CA LEU A 82 0.25 6.25 9.30
C LEU A 82 -0.50 5.98 10.62
N THR A 83 -1.09 4.79 10.68
CA THR A 83 -1.74 4.24 11.88
C THR A 83 -0.81 3.33 12.68
N ASP A 84 0.26 2.82 12.05
CA ASP A 84 1.24 1.97 12.71
C ASP A 84 2.23 2.79 13.55
N ILE A 85 2.28 2.52 14.85
CA ILE A 85 3.12 3.24 15.81
C ILE A 85 4.61 2.97 15.56
N GLY A 86 4.97 1.76 15.11
CA GLY A 86 6.34 1.38 14.79
C GLY A 86 6.88 2.16 13.60
N LEU A 87 6.12 2.25 12.51
CA LEU A 87 6.46 3.08 11.35
C LEU A 87 6.59 4.56 11.72
N ARG A 88 5.66 5.08 12.55
CA ARG A 88 5.75 6.46 13.02
C ARG A 88 7.04 6.72 13.81
N ARG A 89 7.39 5.81 14.72
CA ARG A 89 8.65 5.90 15.46
C ARG A 89 9.87 5.80 14.54
N ALA A 90 9.84 4.88 13.58
CA ALA A 90 10.92 4.70 12.60
C ALA A 90 11.16 5.98 11.78
N VAL A 91 10.10 6.65 11.32
CA VAL A 91 10.19 7.96 10.64
C VAL A 91 10.80 9.03 11.55
N CYS A 92 10.32 9.19 12.78
CA CYS A 92 10.86 10.18 13.72
C CYS A 92 12.33 9.93 14.07
N ARG A 93 12.77 8.67 14.08
CA ARG A 93 14.16 8.27 14.36
C ARG A 93 15.04 8.21 13.12
N GLY A 94 14.51 8.53 11.94
CA GLY A 94 15.30 8.56 10.72
C GLY A 94 15.72 7.18 10.21
N VAL A 95 14.96 6.13 10.53
CA VAL A 95 15.23 4.78 10.03
C VAL A 95 14.94 4.74 8.52
N PRO A 96 15.90 4.30 7.68
CA PRO A 96 15.66 4.19 6.25
C PRO A 96 14.73 3.01 5.96
N PHE A 97 13.76 3.21 5.06
CA PHE A 97 12.83 2.15 4.65
C PHE A 97 13.29 1.47 3.35
N GLY A 98 13.95 2.22 2.46
CA GLY A 98 14.33 1.73 1.14
C GLY A 98 15.23 0.47 1.17
N PRO A 99 15.06 -0.45 0.21
CA PRO A 99 15.84 -1.68 0.17
C PRO A 99 17.34 -1.39 0.01
N GLY A 100 18.13 -1.90 0.96
CA GLY A 100 19.60 -1.82 0.93
C GLY A 100 20.16 -0.56 1.57
N ARG A 101 19.31 0.37 1.99
CA ARG A 101 19.72 1.60 2.66
C ARG A 101 19.98 1.34 4.14
N THR A 102 21.10 1.89 4.64
CA THR A 102 21.54 1.75 6.03
C THR A 102 21.84 3.09 6.69
N GLU A 103 21.99 4.15 5.89
CA GLU A 103 22.29 5.48 6.39
C GLU A 103 21.04 6.12 7.02
N PRO A 104 21.12 6.60 8.27
CA PRO A 104 20.03 7.34 8.89
C PRO A 104 19.66 8.61 8.11
N ARG A 105 18.38 8.94 8.08
CA ARG A 105 17.86 10.15 7.45
C ARG A 105 17.39 11.15 8.51
N PRO A 106 17.64 12.46 8.34
CA PRO A 106 17.01 13.45 9.19
C PRO A 106 15.48 13.31 9.11
N ALA A 107 14.81 13.23 10.24
CA ALA A 107 13.36 13.33 10.27
C ALA A 107 12.94 14.70 9.74
N PRO A 108 11.84 14.79 8.96
CA PRO A 108 11.31 16.09 8.54
C PRO A 108 11.07 17.00 9.76
N GLU A 109 11.48 18.27 9.67
CA GLU A 109 11.35 19.23 10.78
C GLU A 109 9.90 19.38 11.27
N SER A 110 8.94 19.23 10.34
CA SER A 110 7.51 19.24 10.65
C SER A 110 7.07 18.13 11.61
N LEU A 111 7.89 17.10 11.83
CA LEU A 111 7.62 15.94 12.69
C LEU A 111 8.39 16.01 14.02
N ALA A 112 9.14 17.09 14.27
CA ALA A 112 9.86 17.27 15.54
C ALA A 112 8.89 17.20 16.73
N GLY A 113 9.26 16.43 17.76
CA GLY A 113 8.45 16.24 18.97
C GLY A 113 7.20 15.36 18.80
N GLN A 114 6.99 14.75 17.63
CA GLN A 114 5.83 13.88 17.38
C GLN A 114 6.16 12.38 17.51
N GLU A 115 7.32 12.01 18.04
CA GLU A 115 7.66 10.61 18.29
C GLU A 115 6.67 10.02 19.31
N PRO A 116 6.08 8.84 19.03
CA PRO A 116 5.26 8.15 20.01
C PRO A 116 6.04 7.84 21.30
N GLU A 117 5.35 7.85 22.45
CA GLU A 117 5.96 7.51 23.75
C GLU A 117 6.56 6.10 23.75
N VAL A 118 7.76 5.94 24.32
CA VAL A 118 8.40 4.61 24.46
C VAL A 118 7.63 3.79 25.50
N PRO A 119 7.16 2.57 25.19
CA PRO A 119 6.40 1.78 26.14
C PRO A 119 7.23 1.39 27.37
N ASP A 120 6.67 1.58 28.57
CA ASP A 120 7.30 1.17 29.84
C ASP A 120 7.76 -0.29 29.87
N SER A 121 7.01 -1.19 29.24
CA SER A 121 7.35 -2.62 29.18
C SER A 121 8.67 -2.86 28.43
N TYR A 122 8.93 -2.08 27.38
CA TYR A 122 10.20 -2.12 26.66
C TYR A 122 11.35 -1.60 27.53
N VAL A 123 11.14 -0.48 28.24
CA VAL A 123 12.16 0.10 29.13
C VAL A 123 12.55 -0.90 30.23
N ARG A 124 11.57 -1.60 30.80
CA ARG A 124 11.80 -2.55 31.91
C ARG A 124 12.35 -3.90 31.49
N HIS A 125 11.97 -4.40 30.32
CA HIS A 125 12.20 -5.80 29.94
C HIS A 125 12.96 -5.99 28.62
N GLY A 126 13.31 -4.89 27.94
CA GLY A 126 13.87 -4.91 26.59
C GLY A 126 12.87 -5.42 25.54
N LEU A 127 13.32 -5.50 24.29
CA LEU A 127 12.47 -5.87 23.14
C LEU A 127 11.80 -7.24 23.31
N VAL A 128 12.61 -8.28 23.48
CA VAL A 128 12.13 -9.66 23.55
C VAL A 128 11.30 -9.90 24.82
N GLY A 129 11.73 -9.34 25.96
CA GLY A 129 10.99 -9.45 27.21
C GLY A 129 9.60 -8.81 27.12
N ALA A 130 9.50 -7.61 26.56
CA ALA A 130 8.23 -6.93 26.35
C ALA A 130 7.29 -7.73 25.42
N LEU A 131 7.81 -8.31 24.33
CA LEU A 131 7.03 -9.15 23.42
C LEU A 131 6.56 -10.46 24.09
N ARG A 132 7.41 -11.10 24.90
CA ARG A 132 7.09 -12.34 25.62
C ARG A 132 6.04 -12.12 26.73
N LEU A 133 6.01 -10.93 27.34
CA LEU A 133 5.04 -10.56 28.38
C LEU A 133 3.72 -10.00 27.85
N ALA A 134 3.58 -9.82 26.53
CA ALA A 134 2.38 -9.25 25.93
C ALA A 134 1.18 -10.23 25.99
N THR A 135 0.25 -9.96 26.90
CA THR A 135 -0.97 -10.77 27.11
C THR A 135 -2.22 -10.21 26.43
N ALA A 136 -2.15 -9.04 25.81
CA ALA A 136 -3.28 -8.39 25.13
C ALA A 136 -2.81 -7.67 23.87
N MET A 137 -3.76 -7.34 22.97
CA MET A 137 -3.41 -6.70 21.70
C MET A 137 -2.76 -5.31 21.86
N GLY A 138 -3.21 -4.52 22.84
CA GLY A 138 -2.64 -3.20 23.11
C GLY A 138 -1.17 -3.27 23.53
N THR A 139 -0.85 -4.16 24.48
CA THR A 139 0.54 -4.37 24.96
C THR A 139 1.41 -5.01 23.89
N ALA A 140 0.86 -5.91 23.07
CA ALA A 140 1.56 -6.49 21.92
C ALA A 140 1.90 -5.45 20.86
N ARG A 141 0.98 -4.55 20.49
CA ARG A 141 1.24 -3.45 19.55
C ARG A 141 2.27 -2.47 20.09
N ALA A 142 2.17 -2.11 21.37
CA ALA A 142 3.15 -1.24 22.01
C ALA A 142 4.55 -1.87 21.96
N ALA A 143 4.71 -3.13 22.39
CA ALA A 143 5.99 -3.83 22.30
C ALA A 143 6.49 -3.98 20.86
N ALA A 144 5.61 -4.36 19.93
CA ALA A 144 5.95 -4.47 18.51
C ALA A 144 6.40 -3.13 17.92
N SER A 145 5.90 -1.98 18.40
CA SER A 145 6.32 -0.65 17.93
C SER A 145 7.79 -0.31 18.18
N MET A 146 8.49 -1.14 18.95
CA MET A 146 9.93 -1.00 19.23
C MET A 146 10.83 -1.81 18.29
N VAL A 147 10.25 -2.59 17.37
CA VAL A 147 11.02 -3.23 16.28
C VAL A 147 11.19 -2.20 15.17
N LEU A 148 12.38 -1.66 14.96
CA LEU A 148 12.55 -0.53 14.03
C LEU A 148 13.51 -0.87 12.89
N THR A 149 14.58 -1.58 13.22
CA THR A 149 15.68 -1.86 12.32
C THR A 149 15.67 -3.30 11.85
N ARG A 150 16.51 -3.60 10.86
CA ARG A 150 16.76 -4.99 10.41
C ARG A 150 17.30 -5.86 11.53
N ASP A 151 18.12 -5.31 12.42
CA ASP A 151 18.67 -6.02 13.57
C ASP A 151 17.61 -6.32 14.63
N ASP A 152 16.63 -5.43 14.83
CA ASP A 152 15.49 -5.71 15.69
C ASP A 152 14.65 -6.87 15.13
N TRP A 153 14.39 -6.85 13.82
CA TRP A 153 13.68 -7.95 13.14
C TRP A 153 14.44 -9.28 13.24
N ARG A 154 15.77 -9.26 13.11
CA ARG A 154 16.62 -10.42 13.32
C ARG A 154 16.53 -10.95 14.75
N THR A 155 16.61 -10.05 15.74
CA THR A 155 16.45 -10.37 17.17
C THR A 155 15.10 -11.02 17.45
N VAL A 156 14.02 -10.50 16.86
CA VAL A 156 12.66 -11.08 16.97
C VAL A 156 12.60 -12.48 16.34
N ALA A 157 13.19 -12.65 15.16
CA ALA A 157 13.18 -13.93 14.45
C ALA A 157 13.95 -15.03 15.20
N GLU A 158 15.09 -14.68 15.81
CA GLU A 158 15.89 -15.55 16.68
C GLU A 158 15.12 -15.90 17.97
N ALA A 159 14.55 -14.90 18.64
CA ALA A 159 13.79 -15.11 19.88
C ALA A 159 12.56 -16.00 19.68
N ASP A 160 11.85 -15.85 18.55
CA ASP A 160 10.71 -16.71 18.18
C ASP A 160 11.15 -18.14 17.82
N ALA A 161 12.37 -18.31 17.28
CA ALA A 161 12.92 -19.62 16.93
C ALA A 161 13.34 -20.40 18.18
N GLU A 162 13.95 -19.71 19.14
CA GLU A 162 14.31 -20.28 20.45
C GLU A 162 13.04 -20.70 21.22
N ARG A 163 12.06 -19.80 21.31
CA ARG A 163 10.77 -20.06 21.95
C ARG A 163 9.70 -19.19 21.30
N ALA A 164 8.69 -19.86 20.76
CA ALA A 164 7.54 -19.23 20.13
C ALA A 164 7.01 -18.02 20.92
N LEU A 165 6.91 -16.87 20.25
CA LEU A 165 6.31 -15.68 20.83
C LEU A 165 4.80 -15.89 21.08
N PRO A 166 4.21 -15.21 22.07
CA PRO A 166 2.77 -15.27 22.32
C PRO A 166 1.95 -14.88 21.08
N GLY A 167 0.75 -15.44 20.94
CA GLY A 167 -0.12 -15.22 19.78
C GLY A 167 -0.42 -13.75 19.49
N TYR A 168 -0.66 -12.93 20.52
CA TYR A 168 -0.87 -11.48 20.34
C TYR A 168 0.38 -10.77 19.80
N ALA A 169 1.57 -11.13 20.28
CA ALA A 169 2.83 -10.57 19.79
C ALA A 169 3.07 -10.97 18.33
N ARG A 170 2.92 -12.25 17.99
CA ARG A 170 3.02 -12.74 16.60
C ARG A 170 2.04 -12.04 15.68
N TRP A 171 0.79 -11.85 16.10
CA TRP A 171 -0.21 -11.14 15.30
C TRP A 171 0.16 -9.65 15.13
N ALA A 172 0.53 -8.95 16.21
CA ALA A 172 0.95 -7.55 16.17
C ALA A 172 2.16 -7.33 15.24
N LEU A 173 3.11 -8.25 15.24
CA LEU A 173 4.26 -8.25 14.31
C LEU A 173 3.84 -8.58 12.88
N SER A 174 2.92 -9.53 12.67
CA SER A 174 2.51 -9.96 11.32
C SER A 174 1.76 -8.89 10.53
N VAL A 175 0.96 -8.05 11.21
CA VAL A 175 0.17 -6.97 10.58
C VAL A 175 0.98 -5.71 10.31
N ARG A 176 2.27 -5.73 10.66
CA ARG A 176 3.17 -4.67 10.25
C ARG A 176 3.57 -4.87 8.78
N PRO A 177 3.47 -3.83 7.93
CA PRO A 177 3.81 -3.95 6.53
C PRO A 177 5.31 -4.23 6.33
N ASP A 178 6.17 -3.77 7.25
CA ASP A 178 7.62 -3.94 7.21
C ASP A 178 8.11 -5.24 7.87
N CYS A 179 7.19 -6.10 8.33
CA CYS A 179 7.55 -7.43 8.80
C CYS A 179 8.15 -8.27 7.66
N PRO A 180 9.36 -8.85 7.81
CA PRO A 180 9.98 -9.66 6.78
C PRO A 180 9.06 -10.83 6.34
N PRO A 181 8.86 -11.07 5.03
CA PRO A 181 7.94 -12.12 4.55
C PRO A 181 8.26 -13.52 5.11
N THR A 182 9.55 -13.85 5.23
CA THR A 182 10.01 -15.13 5.80
C THR A 182 9.63 -15.29 7.27
N LEU A 183 9.68 -14.21 8.05
CA LEU A 183 9.25 -14.21 9.44
C LEU A 183 7.71 -14.24 9.54
N ARG A 184 7.01 -13.46 8.72
CA ARG A 184 5.55 -13.45 8.66
C ARG A 184 4.97 -14.84 8.38
N ALA A 185 5.58 -15.58 7.45
CA ALA A 185 5.19 -16.96 7.12
C ALA A 185 5.34 -17.94 8.30
N ARG A 186 6.27 -17.69 9.24
CA ARG A 186 6.41 -18.49 10.47
C ARG A 186 5.28 -18.23 11.48
N PHE A 187 4.67 -17.05 11.44
CA PHE A 187 3.53 -16.70 12.30
C PHE A 187 2.22 -17.30 11.79
N GLY A 188 2.08 -17.50 10.48
CA GLY A 188 0.95 -18.18 9.87
C GLY A 188 1.01 -18.19 8.34
N SER A 189 0.39 -19.21 7.73
CA SER A 189 0.32 -19.39 6.27
C SER A 189 -1.07 -19.84 5.78
N HIS A 190 -2.05 -19.99 6.68
CA HIS A 190 -3.37 -20.50 6.33
C HIS A 190 -4.26 -19.40 5.72
N PRO A 191 -5.28 -19.73 4.90
CA PRO A 191 -6.11 -18.74 4.19
C PRO A 191 -6.75 -17.67 5.09
N LYS A 192 -7.24 -18.06 6.28
CA LYS A 192 -7.78 -17.11 7.27
C LYS A 192 -6.75 -16.09 7.78
N PHE A 193 -5.47 -16.43 7.83
CA PHE A 193 -4.39 -15.53 8.22
C PHE A 193 -4.12 -14.53 7.10
N THR A 194 -3.94 -15.02 5.87
CA THR A 194 -3.79 -14.18 4.68
C THR A 194 -4.97 -13.22 4.48
N HIS A 195 -6.20 -13.68 4.69
CA HIS A 195 -7.38 -12.82 4.64
C HIS A 195 -7.33 -11.71 5.70
N ARG A 196 -6.93 -12.03 6.94
CA ARG A 196 -6.81 -11.01 8.00
C ARG A 196 -5.65 -10.04 7.75
N LEU A 197 -4.56 -10.47 7.12
CA LEU A 197 -3.49 -9.57 6.68
C LEU A 197 -3.99 -8.56 5.66
N ARG A 198 -4.76 -9.02 4.66
CA ARG A 198 -5.42 -8.14 3.68
C ARG A 198 -6.36 -7.14 4.35
N GLN A 199 -7.18 -7.59 5.30
CA GLN A 199 -8.03 -6.69 6.10
C GLN A 199 -7.22 -5.65 6.92
N ALA A 200 -5.99 -5.97 7.30
CA ALA A 200 -5.06 -5.04 7.94
C ALA A 200 -4.31 -4.15 6.93
N GLY A 201 -4.59 -4.27 5.63
CA GLY A 201 -3.92 -3.52 4.56
C GLY A 201 -2.49 -3.99 4.29
N VAL A 202 -2.15 -5.22 4.68
CA VAL A 202 -0.84 -5.84 4.44
C VAL A 202 -0.92 -6.78 3.25
N PHE A 203 -0.15 -6.43 2.23
CA PHE A 203 0.04 -7.17 0.97
C PHE A 203 1.52 -7.53 0.83
N ASP A 204 1.79 -8.72 0.29
CA ASP A 204 3.15 -9.22 0.09
C ASP A 204 3.84 -8.53 -1.10
N SER A 205 3.07 -8.07 -2.09
CA SER A 205 3.57 -7.32 -3.24
C SER A 205 2.55 -6.32 -3.81
N PRO A 206 3.00 -5.34 -4.62
CA PRO A 206 2.11 -4.49 -5.42
C PRO A 206 1.22 -5.27 -6.39
N ALA A 207 1.71 -6.40 -6.91
CA ALA A 207 0.90 -7.31 -7.73
C ALA A 207 -0.27 -7.91 -6.94
N ASP A 208 -0.01 -8.41 -5.72
CA ASP A 208 -1.06 -8.97 -4.87
C ASP A 208 -2.12 -7.93 -4.52
N TYR A 209 -1.71 -6.69 -4.24
CA TYR A 209 -2.64 -5.58 -4.02
C TYR A 209 -3.52 -5.31 -5.24
N ALA A 210 -2.89 -5.22 -6.43
CA ALA A 210 -3.59 -4.95 -7.68
C ALA A 210 -4.64 -6.01 -8.05
N LEU A 211 -4.36 -7.27 -7.71
CA LEU A 211 -5.18 -8.43 -8.08
C LEU A 211 -6.22 -8.81 -7.01
N ALA A 212 -5.95 -8.59 -5.72
CA ALA A 212 -6.74 -9.17 -4.64
C ALA A 212 -7.57 -8.17 -3.83
N GLU A 213 -7.30 -6.87 -3.94
CA GLU A 213 -8.06 -5.83 -3.23
C GLU A 213 -9.21 -5.28 -4.09
N GLY A 214 -10.29 -4.86 -3.43
CA GLY A 214 -11.40 -4.15 -4.04
C GLY A 214 -12.00 -3.11 -3.08
N PRO A 215 -12.82 -2.17 -3.57
CA PRO A 215 -13.27 -2.03 -4.96
C PRO A 215 -12.17 -1.63 -5.95
N ALA A 216 -12.24 -2.12 -7.19
CA ALA A 216 -11.27 -1.89 -8.26
C ALA A 216 -10.94 -0.40 -8.45
N VAL A 217 -11.95 0.47 -8.42
CA VAL A 217 -11.78 1.91 -8.59
C VAL A 217 -10.84 2.53 -7.55
N HIS A 218 -10.84 2.05 -6.31
CA HIS A 218 -9.93 2.54 -5.27
C HIS A 218 -8.50 2.07 -5.50
N VAL A 219 -8.35 0.79 -5.88
CA VAL A 219 -7.05 0.18 -6.19
C VAL A 219 -6.40 0.91 -7.37
N LEU A 220 -7.15 1.08 -8.46
CA LEU A 220 -6.67 1.72 -9.68
C LEU A 220 -6.41 3.21 -9.51
N ASP A 221 -7.24 3.93 -8.75
CA ASP A 221 -6.99 5.33 -8.39
C ASP A 221 -5.67 5.47 -7.63
N LEU A 222 -5.41 4.58 -6.67
CA LEU A 222 -4.17 4.59 -5.91
C LEU A 222 -2.96 4.21 -6.77
N LEU A 223 -3.08 3.19 -7.62
CA LEU A 223 -2.02 2.79 -8.55
C LEU A 223 -1.72 3.85 -9.60
N SER A 224 -2.70 4.68 -9.99
CA SER A 224 -2.49 5.83 -10.89
C SER A 224 -1.50 6.86 -10.33
N LEU A 225 -1.26 6.83 -9.01
CA LEU A 225 -0.28 7.68 -8.33
C LEU A 225 1.12 7.06 -8.30
N GLY A 226 1.26 5.79 -8.65
CA GLY A 226 2.46 4.98 -8.41
C GLY A 226 3.73 5.58 -8.99
N HIS A 227 3.68 6.11 -10.22
CA HIS A 227 4.84 6.73 -10.86
C HIS A 227 5.39 7.96 -10.13
N ALA A 228 4.55 8.65 -9.33
CA ALA A 228 4.97 9.81 -8.55
C ALA A 228 5.22 9.49 -7.07
N ALA A 229 4.48 8.53 -6.51
CA ALA A 229 4.47 8.27 -5.07
C ALA A 229 5.31 7.05 -4.65
N PHE A 230 5.45 6.04 -5.52
CA PHE A 230 6.19 4.81 -5.26
C PHE A 230 6.72 4.18 -6.57
N PRO A 231 7.49 4.94 -7.37
CA PRO A 231 7.92 4.52 -8.71
C PRO A 231 8.68 3.18 -8.72
N ASN A 232 9.41 2.85 -7.66
CA ASN A 232 10.16 1.59 -7.59
C ASN A 232 9.25 0.36 -7.40
N ARG A 233 7.98 0.56 -7.02
CA ARG A 233 7.01 -0.50 -6.73
C ARG A 233 5.90 -0.59 -7.79
N SER A 234 5.65 0.46 -8.57
CA SER A 234 4.51 0.50 -9.51
C SER A 234 4.57 -0.59 -10.59
N ARG A 235 5.78 -0.87 -11.11
CA ARG A 235 5.99 -1.82 -12.21
C ARG A 235 5.42 -3.21 -11.91
N ALA A 236 5.57 -3.71 -10.69
CA ALA A 236 5.06 -5.04 -10.34
C ALA A 236 3.52 -5.13 -10.44
N ALA A 237 2.80 -4.06 -10.11
CA ALA A 237 1.36 -3.98 -10.27
C ALA A 237 0.97 -3.87 -11.76
N GLU A 238 1.68 -3.05 -12.52
CA GLU A 238 1.48 -2.89 -13.97
C GLU A 238 1.70 -4.21 -14.72
N ASP A 239 2.79 -4.93 -14.42
CA ASP A 239 3.12 -6.20 -15.06
C ASP A 239 2.10 -7.30 -14.73
N ALA A 240 1.52 -7.28 -13.53
CA ALA A 240 0.46 -8.21 -13.13
C ALA A 240 -0.87 -7.93 -13.86
N LEU A 241 -1.18 -6.67 -14.14
CA LEU A 241 -2.44 -6.26 -14.79
C LEU A 241 -2.36 -6.26 -16.32
N ARG A 242 -1.16 -6.10 -16.91
CA ARG A 242 -0.97 -6.01 -18.37
C ARG A 242 -1.53 -7.21 -19.14
N PRO A 243 -1.35 -8.48 -18.72
CA PRO A 243 -1.97 -9.61 -19.41
C PRO A 243 -3.50 -9.52 -19.42
N LEU A 244 -4.12 -9.14 -18.30
CA LEU A 244 -5.57 -9.01 -18.19
C LEU A 244 -6.10 -7.93 -19.13
N VAL A 245 -5.45 -6.76 -19.17
CA VAL A 245 -5.81 -5.68 -20.09
C VAL A 245 -5.68 -6.14 -21.54
N ARG A 246 -4.58 -6.80 -21.90
CA ARG A 246 -4.36 -7.29 -23.26
C ARG A 246 -5.41 -8.33 -23.69
N ASP A 247 -5.70 -9.28 -22.81
CA ASP A 247 -6.50 -10.46 -23.15
C ASP A 247 -8.01 -10.15 -23.09
N HIS A 248 -8.45 -9.26 -22.18
CA HIS A 248 -9.87 -8.95 -21.99
C HIS A 248 -10.29 -7.57 -22.50
N LEU A 249 -9.41 -6.59 -22.70
CA LEU A 249 -9.79 -5.31 -23.30
C LEU A 249 -9.19 -5.21 -24.69
N GLY A 250 -7.87 -5.41 -24.79
CA GLY A 250 -7.13 -5.38 -26.04
C GLY A 250 -7.46 -4.13 -26.86
N ARG A 251 -7.75 -4.33 -28.15
CA ARG A 251 -8.13 -3.27 -29.09
C ARG A 251 -9.66 -3.03 -29.17
N ARG A 252 -10.47 -3.66 -28.31
CA ARG A 252 -11.95 -3.63 -28.37
C ARG A 252 -12.47 -2.36 -27.70
N GLU A 253 -12.78 -1.34 -28.49
CA GLU A 253 -13.26 -0.04 -27.99
C GLU A 253 -14.55 -0.17 -27.17
N GLU A 254 -15.41 -1.12 -27.52
CA GLU A 254 -16.63 -1.46 -26.78
C GLU A 254 -16.31 -1.95 -25.35
N ALA A 255 -15.29 -2.79 -25.18
CA ALA A 255 -14.88 -3.29 -23.87
C ALA A 255 -14.37 -2.16 -22.99
N TRP A 256 -13.63 -1.20 -23.57
CA TRP A 256 -13.18 0.00 -22.87
C TRP A 256 -14.35 0.93 -22.49
N ALA A 257 -15.36 1.06 -23.35
CA ALA A 257 -16.56 1.83 -23.04
C ALA A 257 -17.36 1.21 -21.88
N VAL A 258 -17.54 -0.13 -21.89
CA VAL A 258 -18.18 -0.84 -20.77
C VAL A 258 -17.38 -0.69 -19.49
N LEU A 259 -16.05 -0.83 -19.55
CA LEU A 259 -15.17 -0.61 -18.40
C LEU A 259 -15.39 0.78 -17.78
N ALA A 260 -15.41 1.83 -18.61
CA ALA A 260 -15.62 3.20 -18.16
C ALA A 260 -16.98 3.42 -17.49
N GLN A 261 -18.03 2.70 -17.94
CA GLN A 261 -19.35 2.75 -17.31
C GLN A 261 -19.42 1.98 -15.98
N LEU A 262 -18.71 0.86 -15.89
CA LEU A 262 -18.76 -0.02 -14.71
C LEU A 262 -17.85 0.45 -13.57
N VAL A 263 -16.70 1.04 -13.88
CA VAL A 263 -15.58 1.22 -12.93
C VAL A 263 -16.03 1.86 -11.60
N GLU A 264 -16.88 2.87 -11.65
CA GLU A 264 -17.28 3.63 -10.46
C GLU A 264 -18.19 2.84 -9.51
N THR A 265 -19.05 1.99 -10.06
CA THR A 265 -20.05 1.23 -9.30
C THR A 265 -19.64 -0.23 -9.05
N PHE A 266 -18.52 -0.67 -9.64
CA PHE A 266 -18.06 -2.04 -9.51
C PHE A 266 -17.40 -2.31 -8.15
N HIS A 267 -18.01 -3.20 -7.36
CA HIS A 267 -17.54 -3.53 -6.00
C HIS A 267 -16.45 -4.60 -5.95
N GLY A 268 -16.22 -5.33 -7.05
CA GLY A 268 -15.22 -6.39 -7.12
C GLY A 268 -13.79 -5.88 -7.29
N THR A 269 -12.90 -6.82 -7.54
CA THR A 269 -11.46 -6.62 -7.78
C THR A 269 -11.18 -6.12 -9.20
N THR A 270 -9.98 -5.60 -9.44
CA THR A 270 -9.54 -5.17 -10.78
C THR A 270 -9.66 -6.30 -11.83
N PRO A 271 -9.21 -7.54 -11.57
CA PRO A 271 -9.39 -8.64 -12.53
C PRO A 271 -10.86 -8.91 -12.86
N GLU A 272 -11.74 -8.94 -11.86
CA GLU A 272 -13.17 -9.16 -12.07
C GLU A 272 -13.80 -8.04 -12.92
N LEU A 273 -13.42 -6.77 -12.69
CA LEU A 273 -13.87 -5.63 -13.50
C LEU A 273 -13.44 -5.78 -14.96
N VAL A 274 -12.15 -6.06 -15.20
CA VAL A 274 -11.56 -6.18 -16.54
C VAL A 274 -12.17 -7.36 -17.31
N MET A 275 -12.33 -8.51 -16.66
CA MET A 275 -12.98 -9.68 -17.27
C MET A 275 -14.46 -9.42 -17.58
N THR A 276 -15.18 -8.76 -16.67
CA THR A 276 -16.61 -8.44 -16.86
C THR A 276 -16.81 -7.49 -18.03
N ALA A 277 -16.03 -6.42 -18.10
CA ALA A 277 -16.09 -5.48 -19.23
C ALA A 277 -15.78 -6.17 -20.56
N GLY A 278 -14.77 -7.04 -20.58
CA GLY A 278 -14.41 -7.83 -21.75
C GLY A 278 -15.41 -8.92 -22.15
N ALA A 279 -16.30 -9.34 -21.25
CA ALA A 279 -17.33 -10.36 -21.51
C ALA A 279 -18.66 -9.75 -21.98
N ILE A 280 -18.95 -8.51 -21.60
CA ILE A 280 -20.15 -7.78 -22.02
C ILE A 280 -20.02 -7.25 -23.46
N ALA A 281 -18.80 -6.91 -23.89
CA ALA A 281 -18.47 -6.33 -25.20
C ALA A 281 -18.09 -7.37 -26.26
#